data_AF-A0A8T4NK38-F1
#
_entry.id   AF-A0A8T4NK38-F1
#
_cell.length_a   1.000
_cell.length_b   1.000
_cell.length_c   1.000
_cell.angle_alpha   90.00
_cell.angle_beta   90.00
_cell.angle_gamma   90.00
#
_symmetry.space_group_name_H-M   'P 1'
#
loop_
_entity.id
_entity.type
_entity.pdbx_description
1 polymer ?
#
loop_
_entity_poly.entity_id
_entity_poly.type
_entity_poly.pdbx_seq_one_letter_code
_entity_poly.pdbx_strand_id
1 'polypeptide(L)'
;MAPKDFEMQFPEHYIKRGSFGLHSGGISDKLYDVNALLTDKNYFDMIINSIPLGRFTYVGIATAGAIIAGHFRQFAMIKDKELKGKINGKYCLIDDVCITERSLRDAIKIIGFEPEHIFVVLDRRKTKNLKLESLFEE
;
A
#
# COMPACT_ATOMS: atom_id res chain seq x y z
N MET A 1 -19.16 15.73 -7.56
CA MET A 1 -17.74 15.68 -7.96
C MET A 1 -16.94 16.11 -6.73
N ALA A 2 -16.18 15.20 -6.12
CA ALA A 2 -15.28 15.57 -5.03
C ALA A 2 -14.10 16.37 -5.64
N PRO A 3 -13.64 17.44 -4.97
CA PRO A 3 -12.54 18.24 -5.48
C PRO A 3 -11.27 17.38 -5.57
N LYS A 4 -10.65 17.44 -6.74
CA LYS A 4 -9.23 17.11 -6.94
C LYS A 4 -8.38 18.06 -6.07
N ASP A 5 -7.29 17.55 -5.53
CA ASP A 5 -6.09 18.30 -5.12
C ASP A 5 -6.02 18.87 -3.67
N PHE A 6 -6.22 18.02 -2.66
CA PHE A 6 -5.43 18.11 -1.42
C PHE A 6 -4.69 16.79 -1.24
N GLU A 7 -3.60 16.61 -1.98
CA GLU A 7 -2.69 15.49 -1.74
C GLU A 7 -2.01 15.73 -0.39
N MET A 8 -2.23 14.81 0.54
CA MET A 8 -1.67 14.93 1.88
C MET A 8 -0.18 14.60 1.83
N GLN A 9 0.65 15.45 2.39
CA GLN A 9 2.07 15.15 2.54
C GLN A 9 2.28 14.10 3.62
N PHE A 10 3.19 13.16 3.40
CA PHE A 10 3.51 12.16 4.42
C PHE A 10 4.07 12.85 5.68
N PRO A 11 3.63 12.48 6.91
CA PRO A 11 4.00 13.24 8.09
C PRO A 11 5.50 13.14 8.40
N GLU A 12 6.18 14.29 8.50
CA GLU A 12 7.64 14.37 8.66
C GLU A 12 8.18 13.58 9.85
N HIS A 13 7.42 13.46 10.95
CA HIS A 13 7.85 12.71 12.13
C HIS A 13 7.97 11.19 11.90
N TYR A 14 7.42 10.67 10.81
CA TYR A 14 7.60 9.27 10.38
C TYR A 14 8.59 9.11 9.22
N ILE A 15 9.30 10.19 8.85
CA ILE A 15 10.36 10.15 7.84
C ILE A 15 11.72 10.06 8.54
N LYS A 16 12.38 8.91 8.41
CA LYS A 16 13.75 8.73 8.91
C LYS A 16 14.74 9.16 7.83
N ARG A 17 15.74 9.94 8.20
CA ARG A 17 16.81 10.42 7.28
C ARG A 17 18.10 9.67 7.55
N GLY A 18 18.80 9.26 6.49
CA GLY A 18 19.99 8.40 6.55
C GLY A 18 20.14 7.53 5.31
N SER A 19 21.13 6.64 5.27
CA SER A 19 21.36 5.74 4.12
C SER A 19 20.61 4.43 4.28
N PHE A 20 19.52 4.25 3.54
CA PHE A 20 18.67 3.06 3.60
C PHE A 20 18.73 2.26 2.30
N GLY A 21 19.02 0.96 2.40
CA GLY A 21 18.92 0.04 1.27
C GLY A 21 17.45 -0.24 0.91
N LEU A 22 17.10 -0.05 -0.35
CA LEU A 22 15.77 -0.34 -0.89
C LEU A 22 15.70 -1.78 -1.37
N HIS A 23 14.51 -2.38 -1.34
CA HIS A 23 14.25 -3.71 -1.93
C HIS A 23 14.51 -3.76 -3.45
N SER A 24 14.57 -2.61 -4.12
CA SER A 24 14.96 -2.48 -5.53
C SER A 24 16.48 -2.59 -5.76
N GLY A 25 17.29 -2.65 -4.69
CA GLY A 25 18.75 -2.64 -4.76
C GLY A 25 19.38 -1.23 -4.76
N GLY A 26 18.56 -0.17 -4.69
CA GLY A 26 19.02 1.21 -4.58
C GLY A 26 19.29 1.64 -3.13
N ILE A 27 19.82 2.85 -2.96
CA ILE A 27 19.94 3.53 -1.66
C ILE A 27 19.00 4.74 -1.68
N SER A 28 18.28 4.97 -0.58
CA SER A 28 17.50 6.19 -0.35
C SER A 28 18.03 6.91 0.88
N ASP A 29 18.04 8.23 0.82
CA ASP A 29 18.33 9.16 1.91
C ASP A 29 17.17 9.29 2.93
N LYS A 30 15.98 8.80 2.55
CA LYS A 30 14.75 8.82 3.34
C LYS A 30 14.11 7.44 3.42
N LEU A 31 13.67 7.06 4.61
CA LEU A 31 12.80 5.92 4.85
C LEU A 31 11.47 6.41 5.42
N TYR A 32 10.39 6.07 4.72
CA TYR A 32 9.02 6.39 5.12
C TYR A 32 8.49 5.25 5.99
N ASP A 33 8.46 5.45 7.31
CA ASP A 33 8.13 4.39 8.26
C ASP A 33 6.61 4.24 8.43
N VAL A 34 5.97 3.60 7.44
CA VAL A 34 4.53 3.33 7.47
C VAL A 34 4.16 2.46 8.66
N ASN A 35 5.01 1.51 9.08
CA ASN A 35 4.72 0.66 10.24
C ASN A 35 4.61 1.49 11.52
N ALA A 36 5.49 2.46 11.74
CA ALA A 36 5.37 3.39 12.86
C ALA A 36 4.09 4.26 12.74
N LEU A 37 3.78 4.74 11.55
CA LEU A 37 2.56 5.52 11.29
C LEU A 37 1.28 4.73 11.59
N LEU A 38 1.24 3.43 11.30
CA LEU A 38 0.10 2.55 11.63
C LEU A 38 -0.12 2.36 13.14
N THR A 39 0.83 2.74 14.00
CA THR A 39 0.64 2.70 15.47
C THR A 39 -0.10 3.93 16.00
N ASP A 40 -0.18 5.01 15.22
CA ASP A 40 -0.98 6.18 15.56
C ASP A 40 -2.41 5.95 15.09
N LYS A 41 -3.33 5.92 16.05
CA LYS A 41 -4.75 5.64 15.80
C LYS A 41 -5.36 6.62 14.80
N ASN A 42 -5.02 7.90 14.85
CA ASN A 42 -5.62 8.90 13.95
C ASN A 42 -5.20 8.64 12.50
N TYR A 43 -3.93 8.35 12.28
CA TYR A 43 -3.41 8.02 10.95
C TYR A 43 -3.92 6.66 10.46
N PHE A 44 -3.99 5.67 11.34
CA PHE A 44 -4.55 4.37 11.01
C PHE A 44 -6.03 4.48 10.57
N ASP A 45 -6.85 5.16 11.36
CA ASP A 45 -8.27 5.38 11.03
C ASP A 45 -8.42 6.16 9.71
N MET A 46 -7.56 7.15 9.46
CA MET A 46 -7.55 7.90 8.20
C MET A 46 -7.18 7.02 7.00
N ILE A 47 -6.19 6.14 7.13
CA ILE A 47 -5.83 5.16 6.09
C ILE A 47 -7.01 4.25 5.79
N ILE A 48 -7.61 3.65 6.82
CA ILE A 48 -8.74 2.72 6.65
C ILE A 48 -9.91 3.41 5.94
N ASN A 49 -10.24 4.64 6.33
CA ASN A 49 -11.33 5.40 5.74
C ASN A 49 -11.07 5.85 4.29
N SER A 50 -9.81 5.82 3.84
CA SER A 50 -9.42 6.20 2.47
C SER A 50 -9.42 5.02 1.50
N ILE A 51 -9.52 3.79 2.00
CA ILE A 51 -9.51 2.59 1.16
C ILE A 51 -10.89 2.37 0.54
N PRO A 52 -10.98 2.08 -0.78
CA PRO A 52 -12.25 1.79 -1.43
C PRO A 52 -13.03 0.68 -0.74
N LEU A 53 -14.23 1.01 -0.26
CA LEU A 53 -15.12 0.05 0.37
C LEU A 53 -15.97 -0.67 -0.68
N GLY A 54 -16.08 -1.98 -0.54
CA GLY A 54 -16.93 -2.79 -1.41
C GLY A 54 -16.92 -4.26 -1.06
N ARG A 55 -17.53 -5.07 -1.94
CA ARG A 55 -17.48 -6.53 -1.87
C ARG A 55 -16.18 -7.04 -2.50
N PHE A 56 -15.08 -6.77 -1.81
CA PHE A 56 -13.73 -7.14 -2.20
C PHE A 56 -13.12 -8.12 -1.21
N THR A 57 -12.18 -8.94 -1.69
CA THR A 57 -11.12 -9.43 -0.80
C THR A 57 -10.03 -8.35 -0.71
N TYR A 58 -9.66 -7.94 0.50
CA TYR A 58 -8.56 -7.00 0.70
C TYR A 58 -7.25 -7.79 0.81
N VAL A 59 -6.32 -7.56 -0.11
CA VAL A 59 -5.08 -8.34 -0.22
C VAL A 59 -3.92 -7.42 0.11
N GLY A 60 -3.28 -7.67 1.26
CA GLY A 60 -2.16 -6.84 1.71
C GLY A 60 -0.81 -7.46 1.36
N ILE A 61 0.13 -6.65 0.87
CA ILE A 61 1.54 -7.06 0.74
C ILE A 61 2.21 -6.92 2.11
N ALA A 62 2.93 -7.96 2.55
CA ALA A 62 3.62 -7.93 3.83
C ALA A 62 4.75 -6.87 3.83
N THR A 63 4.93 -6.08 4.90
CA THR A 63 4.27 -6.20 6.22
C THR A 63 3.10 -5.23 6.40
N ALA A 64 3.28 -3.94 6.16
CA ALA A 64 2.30 -2.90 6.50
C ALA A 64 1.00 -3.04 5.69
N GLY A 65 1.07 -3.37 4.39
CA GLY A 65 -0.12 -3.65 3.58
C GLY A 65 -0.98 -4.78 4.16
N ALA A 66 -0.35 -5.83 4.70
CA ALA A 66 -1.04 -6.94 5.37
C ALA A 66 -1.69 -6.53 6.71
N ILE A 67 -1.06 -5.64 7.49
CA ILE A 67 -1.66 -5.08 8.71
C ILE A 67 -2.95 -4.32 8.37
N ILE A 68 -2.90 -3.49 7.33
CA ILE A 68 -4.05 -2.71 6.86
C ILE A 68 -5.14 -3.64 6.33
N ALA A 69 -4.80 -4.60 5.46
CA ALA A 69 -5.77 -5.56 4.92
C ALA A 69 -6.45 -6.40 6.02
N GLY A 70 -5.70 -6.77 7.06
CA GLY A 70 -6.21 -7.52 8.21
C GLY A 70 -7.29 -6.81 9.03
N HIS A 71 -7.48 -5.49 8.84
CA HIS A 71 -8.59 -4.75 9.42
C HIS A 71 -9.95 -5.13 8.80
N PHE A 72 -9.95 -5.65 7.57
CA PHE A 72 -11.17 -5.99 6.85
C PHE A 72 -11.58 -7.44 7.05
N ARG A 73 -12.89 -7.69 7.07
CA ARG A 73 -13.45 -9.03 7.32
C ARG A 73 -13.00 -10.09 6.31
N GLN A 74 -12.88 -9.72 5.04
CA GLN A 74 -12.46 -10.62 3.96
C GLN A 74 -11.07 -10.22 3.49
N PHE A 75 -10.05 -10.87 4.02
CA PHE A 75 -8.65 -10.52 3.73
C PHE A 75 -7.81 -11.72 3.29
N ALA A 76 -6.75 -11.42 2.55
CA ALA A 76 -5.63 -12.31 2.27
C ALA A 76 -4.33 -11.50 2.33
N MET A 77 -3.18 -12.16 2.29
CA MET A 77 -1.89 -11.46 2.22
C MET A 77 -0.92 -12.12 1.25
N ILE A 78 -0.04 -11.31 0.67
CA ILE A 78 1.14 -11.79 -0.05
C ILE A 78 2.32 -11.73 0.90
N LYS A 79 2.92 -12.90 1.16
CA LYS A 79 4.11 -13.04 2.01
C LYS A 79 4.97 -14.17 1.48
N ASP A 80 6.29 -13.98 1.50
CA ASP A 80 7.26 -14.98 1.05
C ASP A 80 7.00 -15.47 -0.39
N LYS A 81 6.55 -14.55 -1.27
CA LYS A 81 6.15 -14.81 -2.67
C LYS A 81 4.96 -15.77 -2.84
N GLU A 82 4.14 -15.90 -1.81
CA GLU A 82 2.95 -16.75 -1.82
C GLU A 82 1.72 -15.98 -1.38
N LEU A 83 0.56 -16.35 -1.94
CA LEU A 83 -0.74 -15.92 -1.45
C LEU A 83 -1.14 -16.76 -0.24
N LYS A 84 -1.38 -16.10 0.89
CA LYS A 84 -1.92 -16.69 2.12
C LYS A 84 -3.35 -16.20 2.31
N GLY A 85 -4.29 -17.14 2.27
CA GLY A 85 -5.74 -16.84 2.31
C GLY A 85 -6.42 -17.16 0.97
N LYS A 86 -7.71 -16.82 0.85
CA LYS A 86 -8.51 -17.08 -0.34
C LYS A 86 -9.12 -15.79 -0.88
N ILE A 87 -8.99 -15.57 -2.18
CA ILE A 87 -9.66 -14.49 -2.90
C ILE A 87 -10.94 -15.04 -3.52
N ASN A 88 -12.10 -14.45 -3.18
CA ASN A 88 -13.38 -14.80 -3.79
C ASN A 88 -13.88 -13.63 -4.63
N GLY A 89 -13.70 -13.70 -5.94
CA GLY A 89 -14.13 -12.65 -6.88
C GLY A 89 -13.18 -11.46 -6.94
N LYS A 90 -13.71 -10.24 -6.86
CA LYS A 90 -12.94 -9.00 -6.94
C LYS A 90 -12.05 -8.80 -5.72
N TYR A 91 -10.93 -8.13 -5.91
CA TYR A 91 -10.02 -7.80 -4.82
C TYR A 91 -9.44 -6.39 -4.93
N CYS A 92 -9.08 -5.84 -3.77
CA CYS A 92 -8.33 -4.60 -3.61
C CYS A 92 -6.93 -4.97 -3.13
N LEU A 93 -5.90 -4.58 -3.87
CA LEU A 93 -4.51 -4.78 -3.51
C LEU A 93 -4.01 -3.60 -2.68
N ILE A 94 -3.38 -3.88 -1.55
CA ILE A 94 -2.90 -2.88 -0.59
C ILE A 94 -1.40 -3.03 -0.38
N ASP A 95 -0.65 -1.95 -0.56
CA ASP A 95 0.79 -1.87 -0.26
C ASP A 95 1.10 -0.64 0.61
N ASP A 96 2.29 -0.60 1.20
CA ASP A 96 2.70 0.52 2.04
C ASP A 96 3.23 1.70 1.21
N VAL A 97 4.33 1.49 0.50
CA VAL A 97 5.03 2.53 -0.25
C VAL A 97 5.29 2.04 -1.66
N CYS A 98 4.77 2.76 -2.65
CA CYS A 98 5.05 2.46 -4.05
C CYS A 98 6.18 3.34 -4.60
N ILE A 99 7.28 2.72 -5.06
CA ILE A 99 8.40 3.44 -5.70
C ILE A 99 8.54 3.06 -7.18
N THR A 100 8.53 1.76 -7.48
CA THR A 100 8.77 1.23 -8.84
C THR A 100 7.66 0.31 -9.34
N GLU A 101 6.59 0.12 -8.56
CA GLU A 101 5.52 -0.86 -8.81
C GLU A 101 5.94 -2.33 -8.79
N ARG A 102 7.20 -2.66 -8.52
CA ARG A 102 7.69 -4.05 -8.61
C ARG A 102 6.94 -4.99 -7.67
N SER A 103 6.77 -4.60 -6.41
CA SER A 103 6.02 -5.35 -5.39
C SER A 103 4.59 -5.63 -5.84
N LEU A 104 3.90 -4.59 -6.32
CA LEU A 104 2.53 -4.68 -6.83
C LEU A 104 2.42 -5.63 -8.01
N ARG A 105 3.31 -5.52 -9.01
CA ARG A 105 3.31 -6.40 -10.18
C ARG A 105 3.58 -7.85 -9.83
N ASP A 106 4.53 -8.08 -8.92
CA ASP A 106 4.84 -9.43 -8.44
C ASP A 106 3.62 -10.02 -7.70
N ALA A 107 2.92 -9.23 -6.88
CA ALA A 107 1.69 -9.64 -6.22
C ALA A 107 0.56 -9.98 -7.19
N ILE A 108 0.32 -9.14 -8.21
CA ILE A 108 -0.67 -9.39 -9.26
C ILE A 108 -0.35 -10.69 -10.00
N LYS A 109 0.92 -10.93 -10.32
CA LYS A 109 1.38 -12.17 -10.95
C LYS A 109 1.13 -13.40 -10.08
N ILE A 110 1.36 -13.30 -8.77
CA ILE A 110 1.09 -14.39 -7.81
C ILE A 110 -0.40 -14.71 -7.75
N ILE A 111 -1.25 -13.69 -7.78
CA ILE A 111 -2.71 -13.84 -7.73
C ILE A 111 -3.28 -14.38 -9.06
N GLY A 112 -2.67 -13.99 -10.18
CA GLY A 112 -2.98 -14.51 -11.52
C GLY A 112 -4.07 -13.73 -12.27
N PHE A 113 -4.59 -12.63 -11.72
CA PHE A 113 -5.53 -11.74 -12.40
C PHE A 113 -5.49 -10.32 -11.81
N GLU A 114 -5.98 -9.34 -12.56
CA GLU A 114 -5.90 -7.92 -12.20
C GLU A 114 -6.81 -7.54 -11.01
N PRO A 115 -6.37 -6.63 -10.13
CA PRO A 115 -7.18 -6.09 -9.04
C PRO A 115 -8.24 -5.13 -9.57
N GLU A 116 -9.34 -4.98 -8.83
CA GLU A 116 -10.30 -3.90 -9.09
C GLU A 116 -9.71 -2.54 -8.66
N HIS A 117 -9.02 -2.54 -7.52
CA HIS A 117 -8.39 -1.36 -6.93
C HIS A 117 -6.98 -1.68 -6.45
N ILE A 118 -6.08 -0.72 -6.59
CA ILE A 118 -4.76 -0.73 -5.95
C ILE A 118 -4.71 0.48 -5.05
N PHE A 119 -4.55 0.26 -3.75
CA PHE A 119 -4.36 1.31 -2.76
C PHE A 119 -2.94 1.22 -2.20
N VAL A 120 -2.26 2.36 -2.10
CA VAL A 120 -0.96 2.44 -1.43
C VAL A 120 -1.00 3.56 -0.41
N VAL A 121 -0.37 3.39 0.75
CA VAL A 121 -0.35 4.47 1.75
C VAL A 121 0.40 5.68 1.20
N LEU A 122 1.53 5.46 0.54
CA LEU A 122 2.36 6.51 -0.05
C LEU A 122 2.76 6.16 -1.50
N ASP A 123 2.47 7.06 -2.44
CA ASP A 123 2.98 6.98 -3.82
C ASP A 123 4.23 7.86 -3.99
N ARG A 124 5.37 7.25 -4.33
CA ARG A 124 6.65 7.91 -4.62
C ARG A 124 7.12 7.66 -6.05
N ARG A 125 6.25 7.15 -6.92
CA ARG A 125 6.65 6.75 -8.26
C ARG A 125 6.95 7.98 -9.12
N LYS A 126 8.10 7.93 -9.80
CA LYS A 126 8.40 8.85 -10.90
C LYS A 126 7.69 8.48 -12.20
N THR A 127 7.40 7.19 -12.37
CA THR A 127 6.72 6.64 -13.56
C THR A 127 5.50 5.86 -13.10
N LYS A 128 4.31 6.30 -13.53
CA LYS A 128 3.01 5.74 -13.11
C LYS A 128 2.43 4.87 -14.25
N ASN A 129 2.71 3.58 -14.24
CA ASN A 129 2.15 2.63 -15.24
C ASN A 129 0.91 1.88 -14.71
N LEU A 130 0.86 1.63 -13.40
CA LEU A 130 -0.34 1.12 -12.73
C LEU A 130 -1.24 2.29 -12.31
N LYS A 131 -2.55 2.09 -12.44
CA LYS A 131 -3.54 2.99 -11.83
C LYS A 131 -3.69 2.59 -10.37
N LEU A 132 -3.33 3.49 -9.46
CA LEU A 132 -3.50 3.30 -8.02
C LEU A 132 -4.11 4.54 -7.38
N GLU A 133 -4.61 4.33 -6.18
CA GLU A 133 -5.11 5.34 -5.25
C GLU A 133 -4.11 5.43 -4.10
N SER A 134 -3.83 6.65 -3.61
CA SER A 134 -2.90 6.88 -2.52
C SER A 134 -3.43 7.91 -1.53
N LEU A 135 -3.06 7.76 -0.26
CA LEU A 135 -3.39 8.75 0.77
C LEU A 135 -2.35 9.87 0.81
N PHE A 136 -1.07 9.49 0.70
CA PHE A 136 0.04 10.41 0.72
C PHE A 136 0.81 10.41 -0.60
N GLU A 137 1.40 11.56 -0.94
CA GLU A 137 2.43 11.72 -1.97
C GLU A 137 3.74 12.27 -1.34
N GLU A 138 4.86 12.10 -2.05
CA GLU A 138 6.15 12.77 -1.77
C GLU A 138 6.30 14.05 -2.58
#